data_AF-A0A7S0GCY3-F1
#
_entry.id   AF-A0A7S0GCY3-F1
#
_cell.length_a   1.000
_cell.length_b   1.000
_cell.length_c   1.000
_cell.angle_alpha   90.00
_cell.angle_beta   90.00
_cell.angle_gamma   90.00
#
_symmetry.space_group_name_H-M   'P 1'
#
loop_
_entity.id
_entity.type
_entity.pdbx_description
1 polymer ?
#
loop_
_entity_poly.entity_id
_entity_poly.type
_entity_poly.pdbx_seq_one_letter_code
_entity_poly.pdbx_strand_id
1 'polypeptide(L)'
;KFDDWTEMYHKLLKYREQHGDCNVPATYVEDHKLGRWVSMQRHYYKQMINGKPSSMTSSRVSQLKKINFSWTSLKRDDWKTMYEELCDYYAKFGDCLVSQNSPDYPKLGNWVCKQRQEKKRGTMQQDRIDALNAIDFAWSVAGIGHWNEMYKELVLFVQRHGHANVPSQYPSNPKLSRWVSQQRYFYKRLSDGKSSPMVPNRIEDLEKLGLAWCVSKSSQKYSDK
;
A
#
# COMPACT_ATOMS: atom_id res chain seq x y z
N LYS A 1 -29.71 -31.59 8.73
CA LYS A 1 -29.58 -30.13 8.95
C LYS A 1 -29.01 -29.54 7.66
N PHE A 2 -29.80 -28.80 6.90
CA PHE A 2 -29.32 -28.11 5.70
C PHE A 2 -28.20 -27.16 6.10
N ASP A 3 -27.07 -27.29 5.42
CA ASP A 3 -25.88 -26.51 5.65
C ASP A 3 -26.10 -25.09 5.12
N ASP A 4 -26.27 -24.12 6.03
CA ASP A 4 -26.58 -22.71 5.77
C ASP A 4 -25.41 -21.93 5.10
N TRP A 5 -24.45 -22.67 4.53
CA TRP A 5 -23.25 -22.11 3.91
C TRP A 5 -23.59 -21.18 2.74
N THR A 6 -24.45 -21.64 1.83
CA THR A 6 -24.79 -20.89 0.61
C THR A 6 -25.48 -19.57 0.92
N GLU A 7 -26.42 -19.54 1.87
CA GLU A 7 -27.09 -18.29 2.29
C GLU A 7 -26.09 -17.32 2.93
N MET A 8 -25.31 -17.79 3.90
CA MET A 8 -24.36 -16.94 4.62
C MET A 8 -23.23 -16.43 3.72
N TYR A 9 -22.79 -17.24 2.76
CA TYR A 9 -21.83 -16.81 1.75
C TYR A 9 -22.38 -15.69 0.86
N HIS A 10 -23.64 -15.78 0.41
CA HIS A 10 -24.29 -14.68 -0.33
C HIS A 10 -24.45 -13.41 0.52
N LYS A 11 -24.79 -13.54 1.80
CA LYS A 11 -24.84 -12.40 2.73
C LYS A 11 -23.48 -11.73 2.88
N LEU A 12 -22.40 -12.51 2.94
CA LEU A 12 -21.04 -11.98 2.97
C LEU A 12 -20.66 -11.25 1.67
N LEU A 13 -21.09 -11.75 0.50
CA LEU A 13 -20.88 -11.05 -0.77
C LEU A 13 -21.57 -9.69 -0.78
N LYS A 14 -22.84 -9.64 -0.35
CA LYS A 14 -23.60 -8.38 -0.24
C LYS A 14 -22.93 -7.39 0.72
N TYR A 15 -22.45 -7.89 1.86
CA TYR A 15 -21.72 -7.08 2.82
C TYR A 15 -20.43 -6.49 2.23
N ARG A 16 -19.69 -7.29 1.46
CA ARG A 16 -18.48 -6.84 0.74
C ARG A 16 -18.81 -5.75 -0.29
N GLU A 17 -19.90 -5.90 -1.04
CA GLU A 17 -20.34 -4.89 -2.00
C GLU A 17 -20.65 -3.56 -1.31
N GLN A 18 -21.29 -3.58 -0.14
CA GLN A 18 -21.67 -2.38 0.60
C GLN A 18 -20.50 -1.69 1.32
N HIS A 19 -19.51 -2.46 1.78
CA HIS A 19 -18.47 -1.95 2.67
C HIS A 19 -17.04 -2.09 2.11
N GLY A 20 -16.88 -2.66 0.93
CA GLY A 20 -15.58 -2.91 0.29
C GLY A 20 -14.81 -4.13 0.84
N ASP A 21 -15.20 -4.71 1.98
CA ASP A 21 -14.45 -5.81 2.61
C ASP A 21 -15.34 -6.90 3.24
N CYS A 22 -14.71 -8.04 3.60
CA CYS A 22 -15.37 -9.18 4.27
C CYS A 22 -15.21 -9.19 5.81
N ASN A 23 -14.80 -8.08 6.43
CA ASN A 23 -14.51 -7.98 7.86
C ASN A 23 -15.76 -7.69 8.69
N VAL A 24 -16.73 -8.60 8.67
CA VAL A 24 -17.96 -8.44 9.47
C VAL A 24 -17.64 -8.45 10.98
N PRO A 25 -18.00 -7.40 11.74
CA PRO A 25 -17.90 -7.41 13.20
C PRO A 25 -18.73 -8.53 13.82
N ALA A 26 -18.24 -9.15 14.89
CA ALA A 26 -19.01 -10.17 15.62
C ALA A 26 -20.34 -9.60 16.17
N THR A 27 -20.37 -8.30 16.46
CA THR A 27 -21.51 -7.53 16.98
C THR A 27 -22.24 -6.74 15.89
N TYR A 28 -22.08 -7.09 14.61
CA TYR A 28 -22.74 -6.41 13.48
C TYR A 28 -24.25 -6.36 13.69
N VAL A 29 -24.81 -5.15 13.81
CA VAL A 29 -26.16 -4.91 14.35
C VAL A 29 -27.24 -5.28 13.33
N GLU A 30 -26.94 -5.04 12.06
CA GLU A 30 -27.83 -5.25 10.93
C GLU A 30 -28.01 -6.74 10.62
N ASP A 31 -26.99 -7.57 10.85
CA ASP A 31 -27.09 -9.03 10.80
C ASP A 31 -26.10 -9.72 11.76
N HIS A 32 -26.56 -9.92 13.00
CA HIS A 32 -25.80 -10.63 14.03
C HIS A 32 -25.44 -12.07 13.65
N LYS A 33 -26.26 -12.74 12.81
CA LYS A 33 -25.98 -14.12 12.37
C LYS A 33 -24.78 -14.12 11.45
N LEU A 34 -24.71 -13.16 10.53
CA LEU A 34 -23.56 -13.01 9.62
C LEU A 34 -22.26 -12.72 10.40
N GLY A 35 -22.29 -11.81 11.37
CA GLY A 35 -21.12 -11.49 12.20
C GLY A 35 -20.57 -12.69 12.98
N ARG A 36 -21.48 -13.48 13.57
CA ARG A 36 -21.13 -14.74 14.23
C ARG A 36 -20.60 -15.78 13.25
N TRP A 37 -21.25 -15.93 12.09
CA TRP A 37 -20.84 -16.90 11.06
C TRP A 37 -19.43 -16.60 10.53
N VAL A 38 -19.10 -15.34 10.25
CA VAL A 38 -17.74 -14.92 9.83
C VAL A 38 -16.70 -15.25 10.90
N SER A 39 -17.03 -14.98 12.16
CA SER A 39 -16.16 -15.32 13.30
C SER A 39 -15.92 -16.83 13.41
N MET A 40 -16.95 -17.64 13.16
CA MET A 40 -16.83 -19.09 13.13
C MET A 40 -15.94 -19.58 11.98
N GLN A 41 -16.00 -18.97 10.78
CA GLN A 41 -15.14 -19.37 9.66
C GLN A 41 -13.65 -19.17 9.99
N ARG A 42 -13.31 -18.05 10.62
CA ARG A 42 -11.94 -17.78 11.11
C ARG A 42 -11.51 -18.82 12.15
N HIS A 43 -12.39 -19.15 13.08
CA HIS A 43 -12.13 -20.17 14.10
C HIS A 43 -11.93 -21.57 13.50
N TYR A 44 -12.80 -22.01 12.59
CA TYR A 44 -12.68 -23.32 11.93
C TYR A 44 -11.44 -23.43 11.05
N TYR A 45 -11.07 -22.37 10.33
CA TYR A 45 -9.82 -22.35 9.58
C TYR A 45 -8.60 -22.46 10.50
N LYS A 46 -8.61 -21.75 11.64
CA LYS A 46 -7.54 -21.86 12.66
C LYS A 46 -7.44 -23.29 13.22
N GLN A 47 -8.55 -23.98 13.43
CA GLN A 47 -8.53 -25.39 13.85
C GLN A 47 -7.92 -26.29 12.76
N MET A 48 -8.34 -26.11 11.51
CA MET A 48 -7.86 -26.88 10.35
C MET A 48 -6.35 -26.78 10.16
N ILE A 49 -5.77 -25.57 10.21
CA ILE A 49 -4.31 -25.37 10.06
C ILE A 49 -3.50 -25.90 11.24
N ASN A 50 -4.11 -26.02 12.42
CA ASN A 50 -3.47 -26.55 13.63
C ASN A 50 -3.65 -28.07 13.78
N GLY A 51 -4.17 -28.76 12.76
CA GLY A 51 -4.41 -30.20 12.79
C GLY A 51 -5.52 -30.65 13.75
N LYS A 52 -6.39 -29.72 14.18
CA LYS A 52 -7.54 -30.03 15.04
C LYS A 52 -8.77 -30.37 14.19
N PRO A 53 -9.72 -31.19 14.71
CA PRO A 53 -11.00 -31.42 14.06
C PRO A 53 -11.69 -30.11 13.70
N SER A 54 -12.14 -29.97 12.45
CA SER A 54 -12.75 -28.75 11.95
C SER A 54 -13.85 -29.07 10.95
N SER A 55 -14.91 -28.25 10.93
CA SER A 55 -15.95 -28.29 9.90
C SER A 55 -15.60 -27.46 8.66
N MET A 56 -14.40 -26.86 8.63
CA MET A 56 -13.86 -26.19 7.45
C MET A 56 -13.46 -27.22 6.40
N THR A 57 -13.85 -26.99 5.14
CA THR A 57 -13.49 -27.85 4.01
C THR A 57 -12.64 -27.08 3.01
N SER A 58 -11.81 -27.77 2.23
CA SER A 58 -10.96 -27.14 1.20
C SER A 58 -11.77 -26.34 0.18
N SER A 59 -12.99 -26.78 -0.14
CA SER A 59 -13.91 -26.07 -1.04
C SER A 59 -14.33 -24.70 -0.46
N ARG A 60 -14.73 -24.67 0.82
CA ARG A 60 -15.09 -23.44 1.53
C ARG A 60 -13.93 -22.46 1.64
N VAL A 61 -12.72 -22.97 1.91
CA VAL A 61 -11.49 -22.17 1.93
C VAL A 61 -11.24 -21.55 0.56
N SER A 62 -11.41 -22.33 -0.52
CA SER A 62 -11.24 -21.84 -1.89
C SER A 62 -12.26 -20.74 -2.23
N GLN A 63 -13.52 -20.89 -1.84
CA GLN A 63 -14.56 -19.86 -2.03
C GLN A 63 -14.23 -18.58 -1.27
N LEU A 64 -13.88 -18.68 0.01
CA LEU A 64 -13.49 -17.52 0.83
C LEU A 64 -12.21 -16.84 0.30
N LYS A 65 -11.26 -17.63 -0.22
CA LYS A 65 -10.04 -17.12 -0.85
C LYS A 65 -10.35 -16.30 -2.11
N LYS A 66 -11.31 -16.71 -2.93
CA LYS A 66 -11.71 -15.97 -4.16
C LYS A 66 -12.25 -14.57 -3.88
N ILE A 67 -12.79 -14.34 -2.69
CA ILE A 67 -13.35 -13.04 -2.28
C ILE A 67 -12.42 -12.28 -1.34
N ASN A 68 -11.14 -12.68 -1.26
CA ASN A 68 -10.12 -12.09 -0.40
C ASN A 68 -10.54 -12.03 1.08
N PHE A 69 -11.19 -13.08 1.57
CA PHE A 69 -11.64 -13.17 2.96
C PHE A 69 -10.46 -13.12 3.95
N SER A 70 -10.56 -12.23 4.94
CA SER A 70 -9.57 -12.14 6.01
C SER A 70 -9.79 -13.21 7.09
N TRP A 71 -8.85 -14.15 7.18
CA TRP A 71 -8.80 -15.17 8.22
C TRP A 71 -8.44 -14.62 9.60
N THR A 72 -7.89 -13.41 9.67
CA THR A 72 -7.63 -12.69 10.91
C THR A 72 -8.75 -11.68 11.17
N SER A 73 -9.32 -11.71 12.38
CA SER A 73 -10.25 -10.69 12.85
C SER A 73 -9.46 -9.44 13.19
N LEU A 74 -9.12 -8.65 12.17
CA LEU A 74 -8.79 -7.26 12.43
C LEU A 74 -10.09 -6.60 12.86
N LYS A 75 -10.13 -6.00 14.05
CA LYS A 75 -11.23 -5.10 14.38
C LYS A 75 -11.33 -4.11 13.23
N ARG A 76 -12.47 -4.10 12.54
CA ARG A 76 -12.70 -3.28 11.35
C ARG A 76 -12.45 -1.80 11.66
N ASP A 77 -12.79 -1.43 12.89
CA ASP A 77 -12.58 -0.11 13.48
C ASP A 77 -11.09 0.22 13.70
N ASP A 78 -10.20 -0.77 13.87
CA ASP A 78 -8.77 -0.50 14.10
C ASP A 78 -8.01 -0.20 12.80
N TRP A 79 -8.40 -0.69 11.61
CA TRP A 79 -7.61 -0.38 10.41
C TRP A 79 -7.97 1.00 9.84
N LYS A 80 -9.27 1.27 9.66
CA LYS A 80 -9.74 2.54 9.11
C LYS A 80 -9.35 3.72 10.00
N THR A 81 -9.57 3.62 11.32
CA THR A 81 -9.21 4.67 12.28
C THR A 81 -7.70 4.92 12.29
N MET A 82 -6.87 3.87 12.32
CA MET A 82 -5.42 4.05 12.31
C MET A 82 -4.89 4.57 10.97
N TYR A 83 -5.59 4.28 9.86
CA TYR A 83 -5.29 4.86 8.56
C TYR A 83 -5.65 6.35 8.51
N GLU A 84 -6.79 6.75 9.07
CA GLU A 84 -7.18 8.16 9.22
C GLU A 84 -6.19 8.92 10.12
N GLU A 85 -5.80 8.34 11.26
CA GLU A 85 -4.74 8.90 12.11
C GLU A 85 -3.40 9.05 11.37
N LEU A 86 -3.06 8.09 10.48
CA LEU A 86 -1.87 8.20 9.64
C LEU A 86 -2.01 9.32 8.59
N CYS A 87 -3.20 9.53 8.04
CA CYS A 87 -3.45 10.65 7.12
C CYS A 87 -3.27 11.99 7.84
N ASP A 88 -3.77 12.12 9.07
CA ASP A 88 -3.58 13.31 9.90
C ASP A 88 -2.11 13.53 10.23
N TYR A 89 -1.39 12.45 10.56
CA TYR A 89 0.05 12.50 10.77
C TYR A 89 0.78 12.98 9.50
N TYR A 90 0.44 12.42 8.34
CA TYR A 90 1.02 12.82 7.05
C TYR A 90 0.74 14.29 6.73
N ALA A 91 -0.48 14.77 6.95
CA ALA A 91 -0.83 16.18 6.77
C ALA A 91 -0.01 17.10 7.69
N LYS A 92 0.31 16.64 8.91
CA LYS A 92 1.05 17.41 9.91
C LYS A 92 2.57 17.41 9.69
N PHE A 93 3.15 16.28 9.30
CA PHE A 93 4.60 16.08 9.26
C PHE A 93 5.17 15.91 7.84
N GLY A 94 4.32 15.67 6.84
CA GLY A 94 4.71 15.48 5.44
C GLY A 94 5.27 14.09 5.13
N ASP A 95 5.26 13.16 6.08
CA ASP A 95 5.69 11.78 5.89
C ASP A 95 4.85 10.78 6.70
N CYS A 96 5.07 9.49 6.45
CA CYS A 96 4.46 8.40 7.20
C CYS A 96 5.47 7.69 8.13
N LEU A 97 6.52 8.39 8.60
CA LEU A 97 7.60 7.86 9.42
C LEU A 97 7.28 7.91 10.92
N VAL A 98 6.31 7.09 11.33
CA VAL A 98 5.95 7.01 12.74
C VAL A 98 6.86 6.02 13.48
N SER A 99 7.65 6.51 14.43
CA SER A 99 8.48 5.68 15.31
C SER A 99 7.61 4.87 16.28
N GLN A 100 7.95 3.60 16.50
CA GLN A 100 7.31 2.76 17.52
C GLN A 100 7.49 3.31 18.95
N ASN A 101 8.59 4.04 19.18
CA ASN A 101 8.91 4.66 20.46
C ASN A 101 8.46 6.12 20.53
N SER A 102 7.59 6.56 19.62
CA SER A 102 7.04 7.92 19.69
C SER A 102 6.24 8.08 20.99
N PRO A 103 6.53 9.10 21.82
CA PRO A 103 5.75 9.36 23.03
C PRO A 103 4.32 9.80 22.69
N ASP A 104 4.14 10.51 21.58
CA ASP A 104 2.86 11.06 21.14
C ASP A 104 2.03 10.06 20.32
N TYR A 105 2.68 9.20 19.53
CA TYR A 105 2.02 8.28 18.59
C TYR A 105 2.45 6.80 18.72
N PRO A 106 2.50 6.20 19.92
CA PRO A 106 3.03 4.84 20.11
C PRO A 106 2.17 3.76 19.44
N LYS A 107 0.84 3.95 19.42
CA LYS A 107 -0.09 3.02 18.75
C LYS A 107 0.07 3.06 17.23
N LEU A 108 0.18 4.26 16.67
CA LEU A 108 0.37 4.48 15.24
C LEU A 108 1.72 3.94 14.76
N GLY A 109 2.79 4.15 15.53
CA GLY A 109 4.11 3.57 15.21
C GLY A 109 4.09 2.05 15.14
N ASN A 110 3.42 1.39 16.09
CA ASN A 110 3.22 -0.06 16.07
C ASN A 110 2.39 -0.53 14.87
N TRP A 111 1.31 0.20 14.55
CA TRP A 111 0.46 -0.12 13.41
C TRP A 111 1.19 0.02 12.08
N VAL A 112 1.97 1.09 11.90
CA VAL A 112 2.85 1.32 10.73
C VAL A 112 3.85 0.15 10.56
N CYS A 113 4.48 -0.29 11.65
CA CYS A 113 5.37 -1.45 11.58
C CYS A 113 4.64 -2.72 11.15
N LYS A 114 3.45 -2.97 11.71
CA LYS A 114 2.61 -4.10 11.33
C LYS A 114 2.25 -4.07 9.84
N GLN A 115 1.92 -2.90 9.28
CA GLN A 115 1.64 -2.76 7.84
C GLN A 115 2.86 -3.19 7.00
N ARG A 116 4.06 -2.72 7.35
CA ARG A 116 5.30 -3.12 6.66
C ARG A 116 5.55 -4.62 6.73
N GLN A 117 5.29 -5.25 7.88
CA GLN A 117 5.43 -6.70 8.06
C GLN A 117 4.40 -7.49 7.25
N GLU A 118 3.13 -7.07 7.23
CA GLU A 118 2.06 -7.73 6.48
C GLU A 118 2.32 -7.67 4.96
N LYS A 119 2.81 -6.54 4.44
CA LYS A 119 3.22 -6.45 3.03
C LYS A 119 4.41 -7.37 2.74
N LYS A 120 5.43 -7.38 3.60
CA LYS A 120 6.60 -8.25 3.45
C LYS A 120 6.22 -9.74 3.44
N ARG A 121 5.23 -10.13 4.24
CA ARG A 121 4.70 -11.51 4.31
C ARG A 121 3.75 -11.86 3.16
N GLY A 122 3.36 -10.88 2.33
CA GLY A 122 2.37 -11.09 1.27
C GLY A 122 0.95 -11.35 1.77
N THR A 123 0.64 -10.98 3.02
CA THR A 123 -0.66 -11.22 3.66
C THR A 123 -1.58 -9.98 3.64
N MET A 124 -1.07 -8.84 3.18
CA MET A 124 -1.82 -7.59 3.11
C MET A 124 -2.77 -7.59 1.91
N GLN A 125 -3.98 -7.04 2.12
CA GLN A 125 -4.97 -6.85 1.07
C GLN A 125 -4.54 -5.74 0.10
N GLN A 126 -4.86 -5.90 -1.19
CA GLN A 126 -4.46 -4.95 -2.24
C GLN A 126 -5.01 -3.54 -1.97
N ASP A 127 -6.29 -3.42 -1.62
CA ASP A 127 -6.92 -2.11 -1.34
C ASP A 127 -6.21 -1.33 -0.22
N ARG A 128 -5.61 -2.03 0.76
CA ARG A 128 -4.82 -1.39 1.83
C ARG A 128 -3.44 -0.97 1.34
N ILE A 129 -2.83 -1.75 0.46
CA ILE A 129 -1.59 -1.36 -0.20
C ILE A 129 -1.83 -0.09 -1.00
N ASP A 130 -2.94 -0.04 -1.74
CA ASP A 130 -3.30 1.09 -2.59
C ASP A 130 -3.62 2.35 -1.77
N ALA A 131 -4.40 2.21 -0.69
CA ALA A 131 -4.67 3.31 0.24
C ALA A 131 -3.37 3.86 0.88
N LEU A 132 -2.48 2.98 1.37
CA LEU A 132 -1.19 3.41 1.93
C LEU A 132 -0.29 4.05 0.86
N ASN A 133 -0.27 3.52 -0.36
CA ASN A 133 0.48 4.13 -1.47
C ASN A 133 -0.04 5.54 -1.80
N ALA A 134 -1.34 5.79 -1.68
CA ALA A 134 -1.95 7.08 -1.98
C ALA A 134 -1.44 8.22 -1.08
N ILE A 135 -0.96 7.90 0.13
CA ILE A 135 -0.38 8.85 1.10
C ILE A 135 1.15 8.78 1.16
N ASP A 136 1.80 8.30 0.09
CA ASP A 136 3.26 8.06 0.01
C ASP A 136 3.81 7.23 1.19
N PHE A 137 3.05 6.23 1.62
CA PHE A 137 3.45 5.40 2.74
C PHE A 137 4.76 4.67 2.45
N ALA A 138 5.74 4.93 3.30
CA ALA A 138 7.04 4.33 3.16
C ALA A 138 7.09 2.89 3.66
N TRP A 139 7.11 1.97 2.70
CA TRP A 139 7.29 0.53 2.94
C TRP A 139 8.69 0.17 3.45
N SER A 140 9.68 1.03 3.20
CA SER A 140 11.05 0.90 3.71
C SER A 140 11.61 2.28 4.06
N VAL A 141 12.15 2.41 5.26
CA VAL A 141 12.75 3.67 5.76
C VAL A 141 13.99 4.05 4.93
N ALA A 142 14.76 3.05 4.47
CA ALA A 142 15.95 3.28 3.65
C ALA A 142 15.64 3.96 2.30
N GLY A 143 14.40 3.85 1.80
CA GLY A 143 14.00 4.42 0.51
C GLY A 143 13.62 5.92 0.56
N ILE A 144 13.22 6.44 1.71
CA ILE A 144 12.71 7.82 1.84
C ILE A 144 13.84 8.84 1.84
N GLY A 145 14.87 8.59 2.66
CA GLY A 145 16.04 9.48 2.71
C GLY A 145 16.64 9.66 1.32
N HIS A 146 16.72 8.56 0.55
CA HIS A 146 17.19 8.59 -0.82
C HIS A 146 16.25 9.33 -1.78
N TRP A 147 14.92 9.22 -1.61
CA TRP A 147 13.96 10.00 -2.41
C TRP A 147 14.12 11.50 -2.17
N ASN A 148 14.07 11.94 -0.91
CA ASN A 148 14.16 13.37 -0.56
C ASN A 148 15.49 13.99 -1.00
N GLU A 149 16.59 13.28 -0.79
CA GLU A 149 17.93 13.70 -1.23
C GLU A 149 17.96 13.89 -2.76
N MET A 150 17.53 12.90 -3.53
CA MET A 150 17.59 12.96 -4.99
C MET A 150 16.56 13.92 -5.60
N TYR A 151 15.39 14.07 -4.97
CA TYR A 151 14.41 15.08 -5.38
C TYR A 151 14.97 16.49 -5.18
N LYS A 152 15.63 16.76 -4.04
CA LYS A 152 16.33 18.04 -3.81
C LYS A 152 17.43 18.29 -4.85
N GLU A 153 18.22 17.27 -5.18
CA GLU A 153 19.22 17.36 -6.25
C GLU A 153 18.60 17.66 -7.62
N LEU A 154 17.42 17.09 -7.92
CA LEU A 154 16.68 17.40 -9.15
C LEU A 154 16.18 18.84 -9.15
N VAL A 155 15.66 19.35 -8.03
CA VAL A 155 15.26 20.76 -7.89
C VAL A 155 16.45 21.68 -8.17
N LEU A 156 17.61 21.39 -7.58
CA LEU A 156 18.84 22.16 -7.81
C LEU A 156 19.29 22.09 -9.28
N PHE A 157 19.16 20.93 -9.92
CA PHE A 157 19.44 20.78 -11.34
C PHE A 157 18.52 21.66 -12.19
N VAL A 158 17.21 21.64 -11.93
CA VAL A 158 16.22 22.48 -12.63
C VAL A 158 16.51 23.97 -12.43
N GLN A 159 16.88 24.39 -11.22
CA GLN A 159 17.26 25.78 -10.95
C GLN A 159 18.49 26.22 -11.74
N ARG A 160 19.47 25.34 -11.95
CA ARG A 160 20.69 25.65 -12.71
C ARG A 160 20.50 25.61 -14.23
N HIS A 161 19.68 24.68 -14.72
CA HIS A 161 19.58 24.38 -16.15
C HIS A 161 18.24 24.78 -16.79
N GLY A 162 17.26 25.22 -16.00
CA GLY A 162 15.93 25.62 -16.45
C GLY A 162 15.02 24.47 -16.88
N HIS A 163 15.45 23.21 -16.75
CA HIS A 163 14.68 22.04 -17.15
C HIS A 163 15.02 20.79 -16.33
N ALA A 164 14.12 19.80 -16.27
CA ALA A 164 14.34 18.51 -15.59
C ALA A 164 14.93 17.40 -16.49
N ASN A 165 15.45 17.75 -17.67
CA ASN A 165 16.07 16.80 -18.60
C ASN A 165 17.49 16.41 -18.17
N VAL A 166 17.60 15.63 -17.09
CA VAL A 166 18.90 15.12 -16.61
C VAL A 166 19.51 14.16 -17.63
N PRO A 167 20.75 14.39 -18.11
CA PRO A 167 21.44 13.50 -19.04
C PRO A 167 21.67 12.11 -18.43
N SER A 168 21.66 11.07 -19.26
CA SER A 168 21.89 9.69 -18.81
C SER A 168 23.29 9.48 -18.19
N GLN A 169 24.28 10.25 -18.65
CA GLN A 169 25.65 10.27 -18.14
C GLN A 169 26.00 11.65 -17.57
N TYR A 170 25.19 12.15 -16.63
CA TYR A 170 25.47 13.44 -15.98
C TYR A 170 26.72 13.34 -15.09
N PRO A 171 27.88 13.91 -15.50
CA PRO A 171 29.16 13.64 -14.82
C PRO A 171 29.21 14.26 -13.43
N SER A 172 28.61 15.44 -13.28
CA SER A 172 28.59 16.21 -12.03
C SER A 172 27.77 15.53 -10.93
N ASN A 173 26.75 14.73 -11.29
CA ASN A 173 26.02 13.90 -10.35
C ASN A 173 25.49 12.61 -11.01
N PRO A 174 26.33 11.56 -11.10
CA PRO A 174 25.94 10.27 -11.70
C PRO A 174 24.88 9.52 -10.90
N LYS A 175 24.68 9.87 -9.62
CA LYS A 175 23.62 9.30 -8.79
C LYS A 175 22.26 9.85 -9.22
N LEU A 176 22.18 11.16 -9.46
CA LEU A 176 20.97 11.81 -9.95
C LEU A 176 20.51 11.27 -11.32
N SER A 177 21.43 11.08 -12.27
CA SER A 177 21.07 10.53 -13.59
C SER A 177 20.49 9.12 -13.50
N ARG A 178 21.09 8.26 -12.67
CA ARG A 178 20.60 6.91 -12.40
C ARG A 178 19.24 6.94 -11.72
N TRP A 179 19.05 7.82 -10.74
CA TRP A 179 17.80 7.96 -10.03
C TRP A 179 16.66 8.44 -10.93
N VAL A 180 16.88 9.47 -11.75
CA VAL A 180 15.88 9.95 -12.74
C VAL A 180 15.52 8.84 -13.74
N SER A 181 16.51 8.08 -14.21
CA SER A 181 16.28 6.94 -15.11
C SER A 181 15.41 5.87 -14.45
N GLN A 182 15.63 5.62 -13.15
CA GLN A 182 14.83 4.69 -12.36
C GLN A 182 13.39 5.18 -12.19
N GLN A 183 13.17 6.49 -11.97
CA GLN A 183 11.82 7.05 -11.88
C GLN A 183 11.03 6.87 -13.19
N ARG A 184 11.66 7.13 -14.34
CA ARG A 184 11.05 6.86 -15.66
C ARG A 184 10.69 5.39 -15.85
N TYR A 185 11.55 4.47 -15.42
CA TYR A 185 11.27 3.03 -15.46
C TYR A 185 10.09 2.65 -14.58
N PHE A 186 10.03 3.16 -13.34
CA PHE A 186 8.90 2.92 -12.44
C PHE A 186 7.58 3.47 -12.98
N TYR A 187 7.60 4.67 -13.56
CA TYR A 187 6.42 5.24 -14.22
C TYR A 187 5.96 4.37 -15.39
N LYS A 188 6.88 3.91 -16.25
CA LYS A 188 6.55 2.98 -17.35
C LYS A 188 5.93 1.67 -16.87
N ARG A 189 6.44 1.10 -15.77
CA ARG A 189 5.82 -0.10 -15.19
C ARG A 189 4.39 0.17 -14.74
N LEU A 190 4.16 1.33 -14.11
CA LEU A 190 2.83 1.74 -13.69
C LEU A 190 1.88 1.89 -14.88
N SER A 191 2.32 2.56 -15.97
CA SER A 191 1.53 2.72 -17.20
C SER A 191 1.21 1.38 -17.88
N ASP A 192 2.11 0.40 -17.76
CA ASP A 192 1.91 -0.97 -18.25
C ASP A 192 0.97 -1.81 -17.36
N GLY A 193 0.37 -1.23 -16.30
CA GLY A 193 -0.43 -1.95 -15.32
C GLY A 193 0.38 -2.93 -14.44
N LYS A 194 1.70 -2.79 -14.40
CA LYS A 194 2.60 -3.63 -13.59
C LYS A 194 2.83 -2.96 -12.24
N SER A 195 3.10 -3.78 -11.22
CA SER A 195 3.50 -3.29 -9.90
C SER A 195 4.68 -2.32 -9.99
N SER A 196 4.56 -1.16 -9.37
CA SER A 196 5.55 -0.09 -9.36
C SER A 196 5.62 0.57 -7.98
N PRO A 197 6.80 1.04 -7.52
CA PRO A 197 6.89 1.86 -6.32
C PRO A 197 6.51 3.33 -6.58
N MET A 198 6.15 3.69 -7.81
CA MET A 198 5.68 5.02 -8.16
C MET A 198 4.30 5.28 -7.55
N VAL A 199 4.15 6.40 -6.84
CA VAL A 199 2.91 6.81 -6.18
C VAL A 199 2.44 8.18 -6.69
N PRO A 200 1.14 8.52 -6.60
CA PRO A 200 0.59 9.75 -7.18
C PRO A 200 1.34 11.03 -6.81
N ASN A 201 1.64 11.24 -5.53
CA ASN A 201 2.32 12.47 -5.07
C ASN A 201 3.72 12.63 -5.68
N ARG A 202 4.46 11.52 -5.84
CA ARG A 202 5.79 11.54 -6.47
C ARG A 202 5.73 11.83 -7.97
N ILE A 203 4.67 11.37 -8.63
CA ILE A 203 4.42 11.69 -10.04
C ILE A 203 4.17 13.19 -10.15
N GLU A 204 3.27 13.71 -9.32
CA GLU A 204 2.91 15.13 -9.30
C GLU A 204 4.13 16.03 -9.01
N ASP A 205 4.96 15.67 -8.01
CA ASP A 205 6.19 16.38 -7.68
C ASP A 205 7.17 16.42 -8.85
N LEU A 206 7.37 15.31 -9.55
CA LEU A 206 8.25 15.26 -10.71
C LEU A 206 7.69 16.01 -11.93
N GLU A 207 6.37 15.96 -12.13
CA GLU A 207 5.68 16.69 -13.20
C GLU A 207 5.69 18.21 -12.97
N LYS A 208 5.57 18.66 -11.72
CA LYS A 208 5.73 20.07 -11.33
C LYS A 208 7.12 20.62 -11.70
N LEU A 209 8.15 19.78 -11.66
CA LEU A 209 9.50 20.13 -12.11
C LEU A 209 9.69 20.06 -13.63
N GLY A 210 8.65 19.66 -14.38
CA GLY A 210 8.71 19.48 -15.83
C GLY A 210 9.47 18.23 -16.26
N LEU A 211 9.53 17.19 -15.43
CA LEU A 211 10.22 15.95 -15.78
C LEU A 211 9.48 15.20 -16.89
N ALA A 212 10.10 15.11 -18.07
CA ALA A 212 9.59 14.29 -19.16
C ALA A 212 9.78 12.79 -18.87
N TRP A 213 8.67 12.05 -18.83
CA TRP A 213 8.64 10.59 -18.64
C TRP A 213 9.21 9.83 -19.84
N CYS A 214 9.02 10.38 -21.05
CA CYS A 214 9.55 9.85 -22.30
C CYS A 214 10.61 10.81 -22.85
N VAL A 215 11.87 10.36 -22.91
CA VAL A 215 12.93 11.12 -23.59
C VAL A 215 13.15 10.49 -24.96
N SER A 216 12.83 11.21 -26.03
CA SER A 216 13.28 10.82 -27.37
C SER A 216 14.81 10.84 -27.40
N LYS A 217 15.46 9.94 -28.15
CA LYS A 217 16.93 9.92 -28.31
C LYS A 217 17.40 11.13 -29.13
N SER A 218 17.27 12.34 -28.61
CA SER A 218 17.99 13.50 -29.10
C SER A 218 19.26 13.63 -28.27
N SER A 219 20.36 13.13 -28.85
CA SER A 219 21.72 13.24 -28.32
C SER A 219 22.14 14.71 -28.22
N GLN A 220 21.77 15.39 -27.13
CA GLN A 220 22.39 16.67 -26.78
C GLN A 220 23.68 16.38 -26.03
N LYS A 221 24.80 16.53 -26.75
CA LYS A 221 26.14 16.61 -26.16
C LYS A 221 26.12 17.77 -25.17
N TYR A 222 26.37 17.47 -23.90
CA TYR A 222 26.48 18.48 -22.85
C TYR A 222 27.76 19.30 -23.09
N SER A 223 27.64 20.62 -23.06
CA SER A 223 28.76 21.55 -23.04
C SER A 223 28.58 22.40 -21.79
N ASP A 224 29.50 22.27 -20.84
CA ASP A 224 29.55 23.17 -19.70
C ASP A 224 29.93 24.57 -20.19
N LYS A 225 29.11 25.57 -19.84
CA LYS A 225 29.49 26.98 -19.78
C LYS A 225 29.16 27.49 -18.40
#